data_AF-A0AAE0EKV5-F1
#
_entry.id   AF-A0AAE0EKV5-F1
#
_cell.length_a   1.000
_cell.length_b   1.000
_cell.length_c   1.000
_cell.angle_alpha   90.00
_cell.angle_beta   90.00
_cell.angle_gamma   90.00
#
_symmetry.space_group_name_H-M   'P 1'
#
loop_
_entity.id
_entity.type
_entity.pdbx_description
1 polymer ?
#
loop_
_entity_poly.entity_id
_entity_poly.type
_entity_poly.pdbx_seq_one_letter_code
_entity_poly.pdbx_strand_id
1 'polypeptide(L)'
;MFVFACPILKFIGQPTLVSEQTSVVALWLIPFHLSFSFQFPLQRFLRCQLKIAVTAWVSAATLLVHMIVGELLLQDIDYSGWLYAHTEVVVDTLSICITIYAWESMISLGFFAATEVRVANELGAGNASGAKFATIVSVIHSLLIGLLFWSIIVAILEKLAMIFTSSADVIKMANELAVL
;
A
#
# COMPACT_ATOMS: atom_id res chain seq x y z
N MET A 1 7.90 4.56 0.34
CA MET A 1 8.14 4.97 1.75
C MET A 1 8.68 3.82 2.62
N PHE A 2 8.27 2.57 2.36
CA PHE A 2 8.62 1.38 3.15
C PHE A 2 10.12 1.16 3.41
N VAL A 3 10.99 1.45 2.44
CA VAL A 3 12.46 1.25 2.57
C VAL A 3 13.12 2.26 3.52
N PHE A 4 12.56 3.47 3.67
CA PHE A 4 13.08 4.52 4.55
C PHE A 4 12.29 4.66 5.85
N ALA A 5 11.44 3.70 6.19
CA ALA A 5 10.58 3.79 7.37
C ALA A 5 11.40 3.99 8.67
N CYS A 6 12.50 3.24 8.87
CA CYS A 6 13.34 3.36 10.06
C CYS A 6 13.94 4.77 10.26
N PRO A 7 14.67 5.35 9.28
CA PRO A 7 15.24 6.69 9.46
C PRO A 7 14.16 7.79 9.56
N ILE A 8 13.03 7.66 8.87
CA ILE A 8 11.91 8.61 8.98
C ILE A 8 11.33 8.62 10.39
N LEU A 9 11.12 7.45 10.99
CA LEU A 9 10.53 7.35 12.33
C LEU A 9 11.49 7.85 13.41
N LYS A 10 12.78 7.49 13.30
CA LYS A 10 13.83 8.04 14.20
C LYS A 10 13.87 9.57 14.10
N PHE A 11 13.74 10.14 12.91
CA PHE A 11 13.70 11.59 12.70
C PHE A 11 12.47 12.27 13.33
N ILE A 12 11.30 11.63 13.29
CA ILE A 12 10.06 12.13 13.92
C ILE A 12 10.10 11.96 15.46
N GLY A 13 11.17 11.38 16.01
CA GLY A 13 11.37 11.20 17.44
C GLY A 13 10.78 9.91 18.01
N GLN A 14 10.46 8.93 17.15
CA GLN A 14 9.99 7.63 17.60
C GLN A 14 11.12 6.83 18.26
N PRO A 15 10.81 5.95 19.24
CA PRO A 15 11.80 5.06 19.84
C PRO A 15 12.52 4.21 18.80
N THR A 16 13.81 3.91 19.05
CA THR A 16 14.64 3.11 18.12
C THR A 16 14.03 1.74 17.85
N LEU A 17 13.51 1.10 18.89
CA LEU A 17 12.86 -0.21 18.83
C LEU A 17 11.62 -0.19 17.92
N VAL A 18 10.72 0.78 18.09
CA VAL A 18 9.52 0.97 17.26
C VAL A 18 9.93 1.23 15.81
N SER A 19 10.92 2.09 15.59
CA SER A 19 11.37 2.47 14.25
C SER A 19 11.95 1.29 13.46
N GLU A 20 12.73 0.44 14.13
CA GLU A 20 13.32 -0.75 13.52
C GLU A 20 12.27 -1.82 13.23
N GLN A 21 11.39 -2.11 14.18
CA GLN A 21 10.29 -3.05 13.97
C GLN A 21 9.33 -2.58 12.86
N THR A 22 9.00 -1.29 12.84
CA THR A 22 8.15 -0.70 11.79
C THR A 22 8.77 -0.83 10.41
N SER A 23 10.09 -0.69 10.28
CA SER A 23 10.74 -0.90 8.98
C SER A 23 10.72 -2.35 8.50
N VAL A 24 10.78 -3.31 9.42
CA VAL A 24 10.65 -4.74 9.06
C VAL A 24 9.22 -5.01 8.63
N VAL A 25 8.22 -4.64 9.41
CA VAL A 25 6.79 -4.87 9.09
C VAL A 25 6.39 -4.17 7.79
N ALA A 26 6.91 -2.96 7.55
CA ALA A 26 6.74 -2.21 6.31
C ALA A 26 7.14 -3.02 5.06
N LEU A 27 8.24 -3.78 5.11
CA LEU A 27 8.68 -4.61 3.98
C LEU A 27 7.71 -5.78 3.73
N TRP A 28 7.13 -6.37 4.78
CA TRP A 28 6.15 -7.45 4.68
C TRP A 28 4.83 -7.00 4.06
N LEU A 29 4.55 -5.69 4.05
CA LEU A 29 3.37 -5.12 3.39
C LEU A 29 3.54 -4.91 1.88
N ILE A 30 4.74 -5.12 1.31
CA ILE A 30 4.98 -4.97 -0.13
C ILE A 30 4.17 -5.99 -0.97
N PRO A 31 4.17 -7.30 -0.67
CA PRO A 31 3.32 -8.27 -1.39
C PRO A 31 1.82 -7.98 -1.27
N PHE A 32 1.40 -7.41 -0.14
CA PHE A 32 0.01 -6.99 0.09
C PHE A 32 -0.39 -5.87 -0.88
N HIS A 33 0.50 -4.91 -1.20
CA HIS A 33 0.25 -3.87 -2.20
C HIS A 33 0.04 -4.43 -3.61
N LEU A 34 0.91 -5.37 -4.01
CA LEU A 34 0.83 -5.98 -5.34
C LEU A 34 -0.52 -6.69 -5.55
N SER A 35 -1.09 -7.24 -4.47
CA SER A 35 -2.39 -7.92 -4.51
C SER A 35 -3.55 -6.97 -4.87
N PHE A 36 -3.49 -5.69 -4.46
CA PHE A 36 -4.53 -4.70 -4.79
C PHE A 36 -4.61 -4.39 -6.29
N SER A 37 -3.47 -4.44 -6.99
CA SER A 37 -3.43 -4.24 -8.45
C SER A 37 -4.30 -5.24 -9.21
N PHE A 38 -4.47 -6.45 -8.68
CA PHE A 38 -5.35 -7.48 -9.26
C PHE A 38 -6.76 -7.45 -8.69
N GLN A 39 -6.89 -7.12 -7.40
CA GLN A 39 -8.17 -7.13 -6.70
C GLN A 39 -9.16 -6.10 -7.27
N PHE A 40 -8.72 -4.86 -7.54
CA PHE A 40 -9.63 -3.83 -8.03
C PHE A 40 -10.20 -4.11 -9.44
N PRO A 41 -9.39 -4.51 -10.44
CA PRO A 41 -9.92 -4.91 -11.75
C PRO A 41 -10.86 -6.14 -11.68
N LEU A 42 -10.51 -7.15 -10.88
CA LEU A 42 -11.31 -8.37 -10.77
C LEU A 42 -12.68 -8.09 -10.12
N GLN A 43 -12.71 -7.28 -9.06
CA GLN A 43 -13.96 -6.87 -8.42
C GLN A 43 -14.87 -6.11 -9.39
N ARG A 44 -14.29 -5.23 -10.21
CA ARG A 44 -15.04 -4.49 -11.23
C ARG A 44 -15.56 -5.40 -12.34
N PHE A 45 -14.75 -6.32 -12.86
CA PHE A 45 -15.16 -7.29 -13.88
C PHE A 45 -16.38 -8.10 -13.43
N LEU A 46 -16.32 -8.64 -12.21
CA LEU A 46 -17.43 -9.41 -11.64
C LEU A 46 -18.68 -8.54 -11.41
N ARG A 47 -18.52 -7.30 -10.95
CA ARG A 47 -19.64 -6.35 -10.77
C ARG A 47 -20.30 -5.95 -12.09
N CYS A 48 -19.53 -5.68 -13.14
CA CYS A 48 -20.06 -5.37 -14.48
C CYS A 48 -20.79 -6.55 -15.12
N GLN A 49 -20.45 -7.79 -14.74
CA GLN A 49 -21.14 -9.02 -15.16
C GLN A 49 -22.34 -9.38 -14.27
N LEU A 50 -22.69 -8.53 -13.27
CA LEU A 50 -23.70 -8.80 -12.24
C LEU A 50 -23.42 -10.10 -11.43
N LYS A 51 -22.17 -10.58 -11.44
CA LYS A 51 -21.71 -11.78 -10.70
C LYS A 51 -21.21 -11.41 -9.29
N ILE A 52 -21.91 -10.51 -8.62
CA ILE A 52 -21.54 -10.03 -7.28
C ILE A 52 -21.50 -11.15 -6.22
N ALA A 53 -22.25 -12.24 -6.45
CA ALA A 53 -22.23 -13.43 -5.60
C ALA A 53 -20.83 -14.07 -5.53
N VAL A 54 -20.07 -14.08 -6.63
CA VAL A 54 -18.70 -14.63 -6.65
C VAL A 54 -17.81 -13.84 -5.70
N THR A 55 -17.86 -12.50 -5.78
CA THR A 55 -17.11 -11.63 -4.87
C THR A 55 -17.54 -11.84 -3.42
N ALA A 56 -18.84 -11.99 -3.16
CA ALA A 56 -19.36 -12.22 -1.81
C ALA A 56 -18.82 -13.53 -1.19
N TRP A 57 -18.87 -14.63 -1.93
CA TRP A 57 -18.36 -15.92 -1.45
C TRP A 57 -16.85 -15.94 -1.28
N VAL A 58 -16.09 -15.33 -2.20
CA VAL A 58 -14.63 -15.19 -2.06
C VAL A 58 -14.27 -14.35 -0.83
N SER A 59 -14.98 -13.25 -0.58
CA SER A 59 -14.79 -12.43 0.63
C SER A 59 -15.15 -13.19 1.90
N ALA A 60 -16.24 -13.96 1.91
CA ALA A 60 -16.62 -14.79 3.05
C ALA A 60 -15.58 -15.87 3.35
N ALA A 61 -15.09 -16.57 2.32
CA ALA A 61 -14.01 -17.56 2.46
C ALA A 61 -12.72 -16.91 2.97
N THR A 62 -12.36 -15.74 2.42
CA THR A 62 -11.17 -14.98 2.85
C THR A 62 -11.30 -14.57 4.31
N LEU A 63 -12.48 -14.10 4.73
CA LEU A 63 -12.75 -13.74 6.12
C LEU A 63 -12.62 -14.95 7.06
N LEU A 64 -13.18 -16.10 6.67
CA LEU A 64 -13.03 -17.33 7.45
C LEU A 64 -11.57 -17.75 7.60
N VAL A 65 -10.79 -17.69 6.51
CA VAL A 65 -9.35 -17.95 6.57
C VAL A 65 -8.66 -16.94 7.49
N HIS A 66 -8.99 -15.65 7.43
CA HIS A 66 -8.42 -14.64 8.32
C HIS A 66 -8.80 -14.87 9.79
N MET A 67 -10.03 -15.29 10.07
CA MET A 67 -10.45 -15.63 11.44
C MET A 67 -9.68 -16.85 11.96
N ILE A 68 -9.59 -17.92 11.17
CA ILE A 68 -8.90 -19.16 11.57
C ILE A 68 -7.40 -18.92 11.75
N VAL A 69 -6.75 -18.27 10.77
CA VAL A 69 -5.32 -17.96 10.83
C VAL A 69 -5.05 -16.97 11.95
N GLY A 70 -5.92 -15.97 12.14
CA GLY A 70 -5.81 -15.00 13.23
C GLY A 70 -5.88 -15.67 14.60
N GLU A 71 -6.84 -16.55 14.82
CA GLU A 71 -6.95 -17.29 16.08
C GLU A 71 -5.76 -18.23 16.32
N LEU A 72 -5.31 -18.97 15.30
CA LEU A 72 -4.16 -19.87 15.41
C LEU A 72 -2.87 -19.10 15.71
N LEU A 73 -2.65 -17.99 15.00
CA LEU A 73 -1.48 -17.15 15.19
C LEU A 73 -1.49 -16.47 16.56
N LEU A 74 -2.66 -16.03 17.04
CA LEU A 74 -2.79 -15.47 18.38
C LEU A 74 -2.48 -16.51 19.46
N GLN A 75 -2.89 -17.76 19.29
CA GLN A 75 -2.53 -18.84 20.24
C GLN A 75 -1.03 -19.09 20.27
N ASP A 76 -0.38 -19.25 19.11
CA ASP A 76 1.07 -19.48 19.06
C ASP A 76 1.87 -18.32 19.68
N ILE A 77 1.44 -17.07 19.42
CA ILE A 77 2.09 -15.89 19.99
C ILE A 77 1.81 -15.80 21.50
N ASP A 78 0.62 -16.16 21.97
CA ASP A 78 0.24 -16.20 23.39
C ASP A 78 1.06 -17.24 24.17
N TYR A 79 1.20 -18.46 23.63
CA TYR A 79 2.05 -19.52 24.19
C TYR A 79 3.52 -19.12 24.27
N SER A 80 4.00 -18.28 23.35
CA SER A 80 5.37 -17.76 23.39
C SER A 80 5.58 -16.64 24.42
N GLY A 81 4.50 -16.09 25.00
CA GLY A 81 4.53 -14.94 25.92
C GLY A 81 5.04 -13.64 25.30
N TRP A 82 5.34 -13.64 24.00
CA TRP A 82 6.02 -12.55 23.33
C TRP A 82 5.14 -11.31 23.18
N LEU A 83 3.83 -11.52 22.92
CA LEU A 83 2.86 -10.44 22.78
C LEU A 83 2.79 -9.62 24.07
N TYR A 84 2.53 -10.25 25.22
CA TYR A 84 2.38 -9.54 26.50
C TYR A 84 3.61 -8.75 26.93
N ALA A 85 4.81 -9.19 26.53
CA ALA A 85 6.05 -8.47 26.82
C ALA A 85 6.28 -7.25 25.91
N HIS A 86 5.65 -7.19 24.73
CA HIS A 86 5.91 -6.16 23.71
C HIS A 86 4.63 -5.56 23.08
N THR A 87 3.45 -5.70 23.70
CA THR A 87 2.15 -5.31 23.13
C THR A 87 2.16 -3.87 22.63
N GLU A 88 2.70 -2.94 23.42
CA GLU A 88 2.78 -1.51 23.09
C GLU A 88 3.57 -1.29 21.79
N VAL A 89 4.76 -1.89 21.70
CA VAL A 89 5.65 -1.75 20.54
C VAL A 89 5.04 -2.36 19.27
N VAL A 90 4.39 -3.52 19.41
CA VAL A 90 3.75 -4.24 18.28
C VAL A 90 2.55 -3.46 17.74
N VAL A 91 1.69 -2.97 18.64
CA VAL A 91 0.49 -2.21 18.27
C VAL A 91 0.87 -0.87 17.65
N ASP A 92 1.85 -0.17 18.22
CA ASP A 92 2.34 1.10 17.67
C ASP A 92 2.96 0.90 16.29
N THR A 93 3.82 -0.11 16.15
CA THR A 93 4.44 -0.48 14.87
C THR A 93 3.39 -0.77 13.80
N LEU A 94 2.39 -1.60 14.13
CA LEU A 94 1.33 -1.97 13.20
C LEU A 94 0.45 -0.76 12.84
N SER A 95 0.10 0.07 13.82
CA SER A 95 -0.71 1.28 13.63
C SER A 95 -0.03 2.28 12.69
N ILE A 96 1.27 2.53 12.89
CA ILE A 96 2.07 3.40 12.01
C ILE A 96 2.11 2.82 10.59
N CYS A 97 2.37 1.53 10.45
CA CYS A 97 2.40 0.86 9.14
C CYS A 97 1.06 0.99 8.39
N ILE A 98 -0.05 0.68 9.06
CA ILE A 98 -1.40 0.74 8.46
C ILE A 98 -1.77 2.18 8.13
N THR A 99 -1.37 3.15 8.95
CA THR A 99 -1.65 4.57 8.69
C THR A 99 -0.89 5.07 7.47
N ILE A 100 0.41 4.80 7.38
CA ILE A 100 1.23 5.15 6.21
C ILE A 100 0.65 4.49 4.96
N TYR A 101 0.28 3.22 5.07
CA TYR A 101 -0.35 2.46 3.99
C TYR A 101 -1.68 3.09 3.52
N ALA A 102 -2.55 3.44 4.46
CA ALA A 102 -3.83 4.05 4.15
C ALA A 102 -3.61 5.36 3.38
N TRP A 103 -2.71 6.22 3.84
CA TRP A 103 -2.38 7.47 3.17
C TRP A 103 -1.83 7.28 1.76
N GLU A 104 -0.94 6.32 1.56
CA GLU A 104 -0.40 6.00 0.22
C GLU A 104 -1.49 5.48 -0.73
N SER A 105 -2.41 4.66 -0.22
CA SER A 105 -3.48 4.08 -1.03
C SER A 105 -4.60 5.07 -1.39
N MET A 106 -4.85 6.12 -0.58
CA MET A 106 -5.96 7.06 -0.80
C MET A 106 -5.88 7.80 -2.14
N ILE A 107 -4.67 8.18 -2.58
CA ILE A 107 -4.47 8.88 -3.87
C ILE A 107 -4.88 7.94 -5.02
N SER A 108 -4.34 6.73 -5.03
CA SER A 108 -4.63 5.71 -6.05
C SER A 108 -6.12 5.32 -6.07
N LEU A 109 -6.74 5.17 -4.90
CA LEU A 109 -8.17 4.88 -4.77
C LEU A 109 -9.04 6.02 -5.31
N GLY A 110 -8.67 7.28 -5.09
CA GLY A 110 -9.38 8.43 -5.63
C GLY A 110 -9.39 8.47 -7.16
N PHE A 111 -8.23 8.27 -7.80
CA PHE A 111 -8.13 8.18 -9.27
C PHE A 111 -8.89 6.98 -9.83
N PHE A 112 -8.81 5.83 -9.14
CA PHE A 112 -9.56 4.63 -9.51
C PHE A 112 -11.07 4.89 -9.47
N ALA A 113 -11.59 5.45 -8.38
CA ALA A 113 -13.01 5.74 -8.24
C ALA A 113 -13.52 6.74 -9.29
N ALA A 114 -12.76 7.81 -9.56
CA ALA A 114 -13.12 8.80 -10.58
C ALA A 114 -13.17 8.19 -12.00
N THR A 115 -12.18 7.36 -12.33
CA THR A 115 -12.13 6.64 -13.62
C THR A 115 -13.27 5.64 -13.71
N GLU A 116 -13.54 4.91 -12.62
CA GLU A 116 -14.59 3.89 -12.57
C GLU A 116 -15.96 4.47 -12.87
N VAL A 117 -16.34 5.58 -12.22
CA VAL A 117 -17.65 6.23 -12.45
C VAL A 117 -17.80 6.68 -13.90
N ARG A 118 -16.73 7.25 -14.48
CA ARG A 118 -16.75 7.71 -15.88
C ARG A 118 -16.90 6.55 -16.86
N VAL A 119 -16.10 5.49 -16.70
CA VAL A 119 -16.20 4.28 -17.53
C VAL A 119 -17.55 3.59 -17.34
N ALA A 120 -18.08 3.55 -16.11
CA ALA A 120 -19.40 3.00 -15.81
C ALA A 120 -20.51 3.72 -16.57
N ASN A 121 -20.49 5.04 -16.56
CA ASN A 121 -21.51 5.87 -17.20
C ASN A 121 -21.49 5.70 -18.73
N GLU A 122 -20.30 5.68 -19.34
CA GLU A 122 -20.16 5.44 -20.80
C GLU A 122 -20.62 4.03 -21.20
N LEU A 123 -20.27 3.01 -20.41
CA LEU A 123 -20.76 1.65 -20.64
C LEU A 123 -22.27 1.53 -20.45
N GLY A 124 -22.84 2.18 -19.42
CA GLY A 124 -24.28 2.23 -19.17
C GLY A 124 -25.06 2.94 -20.27
N ALA A 125 -24.44 3.90 -20.97
CA ALA A 125 -24.97 4.56 -22.15
C ALA A 125 -24.80 3.76 -23.45
N GLY A 126 -24.19 2.57 -23.41
CA GLY A 126 -23.87 1.77 -24.60
C GLY A 126 -22.71 2.34 -25.44
N ASN A 127 -21.95 3.31 -24.93
CA ASN A 127 -20.87 3.98 -25.64
C ASN A 127 -19.51 3.32 -25.36
N ALA A 128 -19.21 2.24 -26.09
CA ALA A 128 -17.93 1.54 -25.96
C ALA A 128 -16.71 2.41 -26.33
N SER A 129 -16.88 3.38 -27.24
CA SER A 129 -15.81 4.31 -27.64
C SER A 129 -15.48 5.28 -26.51
N GLY A 130 -16.52 5.87 -25.89
CA GLY A 130 -16.38 6.75 -24.72
C GLY A 130 -15.73 6.04 -23.53
N ALA A 131 -16.11 4.78 -23.28
CA ALA A 131 -15.51 3.97 -22.23
C ALA A 131 -13.99 3.76 -22.47
N LYS A 132 -13.59 3.41 -23.70
CA LYS A 132 -12.16 3.26 -24.07
C LYS A 132 -11.41 4.58 -23.92
N PHE A 133 -11.98 5.68 -24.38
CA PHE A 133 -11.37 7.01 -24.25
C PHE A 133 -11.15 7.38 -22.77
N ALA A 134 -12.16 7.17 -21.92
CA ALA A 134 -12.05 7.43 -20.48
C ALA A 134 -10.94 6.59 -19.82
N THR A 135 -10.82 5.31 -20.19
CA THR A 135 -9.72 4.46 -19.71
C THR A 135 -8.35 4.95 -20.18
N ILE A 136 -8.20 5.30 -21.46
CA ILE A 136 -6.92 5.80 -22.01
C ILE A 136 -6.48 7.08 -21.31
N VAL A 137 -7.40 8.04 -21.14
CA VAL A 137 -7.11 9.31 -20.45
C VAL A 137 -6.66 9.05 -19.01
N SER A 138 -7.29 8.11 -18.30
CA SER A 138 -6.89 7.74 -16.94
C SER A 138 -5.50 7.13 -16.87
N VAL A 139 -5.16 6.22 -17.79
CA VAL A 139 -3.82 5.61 -17.87
C VAL A 139 -2.76 6.67 -18.13
N ILE A 140 -2.99 7.57 -19.08
CA ILE A 140 -2.05 8.67 -19.39
C ILE A 140 -1.89 9.59 -18.19
N HIS A 141 -2.99 9.99 -17.55
CA HIS A 141 -2.92 10.90 -16.40
C HIS A 141 -2.19 10.28 -15.21
N SER A 142 -2.46 9.00 -14.91
CA SER A 142 -1.77 8.25 -13.84
C SER A 142 -0.27 8.11 -14.15
N LEU A 143 0.08 7.85 -15.40
CA LEU A 143 1.47 7.79 -15.84
C LEU A 143 2.18 9.14 -15.69
N LEU A 144 1.54 10.24 -16.11
CA LEU A 144 2.12 11.58 -15.99
C LEU A 144 2.33 11.99 -14.52
N ILE A 145 1.37 11.69 -13.65
CA ILE A 145 1.50 11.94 -12.21
C ILE A 145 2.62 11.08 -11.62
N GLY A 146 2.66 9.80 -11.97
CA GLY A 146 3.71 8.88 -11.52
C GLY A 146 5.10 9.34 -11.94
N LEU A 147 5.27 9.72 -13.21
CA LEU A 147 6.53 10.25 -13.74
C LEU A 147 6.91 11.59 -13.08
N LEU A 148 5.94 12.46 -12.79
CA LEU A 148 6.18 13.72 -12.09
C LEU A 148 6.73 13.47 -10.68
N PHE A 149 6.03 12.66 -9.87
CA PHE A 149 6.48 12.34 -8.51
C PHE A 149 7.81 11.58 -8.51
N TRP A 150 7.99 10.62 -9.42
CA TRP A 150 9.25 9.91 -9.58
C TRP A 150 10.40 10.86 -9.89
N SER A 151 10.22 11.78 -10.84
CA SER A 151 11.24 12.77 -11.20
C SER A 151 11.57 13.71 -10.04
N ILE A 152 10.55 14.15 -9.28
CA ILE A 152 10.74 14.98 -8.08
C ILE A 152 11.52 14.22 -7.02
N ILE A 153 11.17 12.95 -6.77
CA ILE A 153 11.84 12.11 -5.79
C ILE A 153 13.31 11.94 -6.18
N VAL A 154 13.63 11.55 -7.43
CA VAL A 154 15.02 11.39 -7.90
C VAL A 154 15.80 12.70 -7.78
N ALA A 155 15.21 13.85 -8.14
CA ALA A 155 15.89 15.13 -8.09
C ALA A 155 16.21 15.62 -6.67
N ILE A 156 15.40 15.23 -5.68
CA ILE A 156 15.52 15.71 -4.29
C ILE A 156 16.07 14.61 -3.37
N LEU A 157 16.19 13.37 -3.83
CA LEU A 157 16.47 12.19 -3.00
C LEU A 157 17.72 12.36 -2.14
N GLU A 158 18.82 12.85 -2.70
CA GLU A 158 20.05 13.03 -1.94
C GLU A 158 19.86 14.02 -0.79
N LYS A 159 19.18 15.13 -1.06
CA LYS A 159 18.85 16.13 -0.04
C LYS A 159 17.85 15.58 0.97
N LEU A 160 16.91 14.76 0.53
CA LEU A 160 15.93 14.10 1.38
C LEU A 160 16.60 13.07 2.30
N ALA A 161 17.50 12.25 1.78
CA ALA A 161 18.24 11.25 2.55
C ALA A 161 19.13 11.91 3.61
N MET A 162 19.79 13.02 3.26
CA MET A 162 20.61 13.81 4.20
C MET A 162 19.79 14.47 5.32
N ILE A 163 18.48 14.69 5.14
CA ILE A 163 17.60 15.18 6.21
C ILE A 163 17.36 14.08 7.26
N PHE A 164 17.30 12.82 6.83
CA PHE A 164 16.91 11.70 7.69
C PHE A 164 18.08 10.90 8.26
N THR A 165 19.27 10.98 7.67
CA THR A 165 20.44 10.21 8.12
C THR A 165 21.76 10.88 7.75
N SER A 166 22.74 10.80 8.66
CA SER A 166 24.13 11.21 8.42
C SER A 166 25.04 10.02 8.07
N SER A 167 24.49 8.79 8.01
CA SER A 167 25.27 7.59 7.68
C SER A 167 25.50 7.48 6.17
N ALA A 168 26.76 7.45 5.76
CA ALA A 168 27.17 7.34 4.37
C ALA A 168 26.63 6.06 3.69
N ASP A 169 26.58 4.94 4.42
CA ASP A 169 26.09 3.66 3.91
C ASP A 169 24.59 3.72 3.58
N VAL A 170 23.80 4.41 4.42
CA VAL A 170 22.35 4.55 4.21
C VAL A 170 22.06 5.50 3.05
N ILE A 171 22.83 6.59 2.91
CA ILE A 171 22.71 7.52 1.78
C ILE A 171 23.07 6.81 0.47
N LYS A 172 24.11 5.98 0.46
CA LYS A 172 24.51 5.21 -0.73
C LYS A 172 23.43 4.22 -1.14
N MET A 173 22.90 3.45 -0.18
CA MET A 173 21.82 2.49 -0.44
C MET A 173 20.55 3.22 -0.92
N ALA A 174 20.24 4.40 -0.37
CA ALA A 174 19.12 5.22 -0.81
C ALA A 174 19.24 5.60 -2.29
N ASN A 175 20.41 6.08 -2.69
CA ASN A 175 20.70 6.48 -4.07
C ASN A 175 20.64 5.30 -5.05
N GLU A 176 21.15 4.13 -4.67
CA GLU A 176 21.05 2.93 -5.51
C GLU A 176 19.59 2.49 -5.73
N LEU A 177 18.75 2.57 -4.69
CA LEU A 177 17.34 2.23 -4.78
C LEU A 177 16.49 3.22 -5.58
N ALA A 178 16.85 4.50 -5.61
CA ALA A 178 16.08 5.50 -6.34
C ALA A 178 16.31 5.49 -7.86
N VAL A 179 17.42 4.90 -8.30
CA VAL A 179 17.75 4.76 -9.72
C VAL A 179 17.17 3.46 -10.30
N LEU A 180 16.70 2.55 -9.44
CA LEU A 180 16.07 1.28 -9.80
C LEU A 180 14.58 1.46 -10.15
#